data_AF-A0A4P7YCE6-F1
#
_entry.id   AF-A0A4P7YCE6-F1
#
_cell.length_a   1.000
_cell.length_b   1.000
_cell.length_c   1.000
_cell.angle_alpha   90.00
_cell.angle_beta   90.00
_cell.angle_gamma   90.00
#
_symmetry.space_group_name_H-M   'P 1'
#
loop_
_entity.id
_entity.type
_entity.pdbx_description
1 polymer ?
#
loop_
_entity_poly.entity_id
_entity_poly.type
_entity_poly.pdbx_seq_one_letter_code
_entity_poly.pdbx_strand_id
1 'polypeptide(L)'
;MPRSASFGHLALNYAGKYLPLEVLHSAAGHYIGTRDASGPVSRESIEYFRSEAAAWRALKRGGWSQLTNSRSTQGESTDKSLSLASS
;
A
#
# COMPACT_ATOMS: atom_id res chain seq x y z
N MET A 1 3.50 27.78 -3.36
CA MET A 1 4.38 26.72 -2.82
C MET A 1 3.79 25.37 -3.21
N PRO A 2 4.47 24.54 -4.05
CA PRO A 2 4.00 23.18 -4.26
C PRO A 2 4.22 22.44 -2.93
N ARG A 3 3.14 22.00 -2.30
CA ARG A 3 3.22 21.09 -1.16
C ARG A 3 3.99 19.86 -1.65
N SER A 4 5.09 19.51 -1.01
CA SER A 4 5.89 18.31 -1.34
C SER A 4 4.94 17.16 -1.63
N ALA A 5 4.89 16.72 -2.89
CA ALA A 5 4.01 15.62 -3.27
C ALA A 5 4.57 14.37 -2.61
N SER A 6 3.80 13.79 -1.69
CA SER A 6 4.09 12.46 -1.16
C SER A 6 4.09 11.46 -2.32
N PHE A 7 5.04 10.53 -2.34
CA PHE A 7 5.16 9.49 -3.37
C PHE A 7 4.55 8.17 -2.90
N GLY A 8 4.20 7.29 -3.84
CA GLY A 8 3.66 5.96 -3.54
C GLY A 8 4.74 4.99 -3.05
N HIS A 9 4.58 4.48 -1.83
CA HIS A 9 5.52 3.52 -1.24
C HIS A 9 5.37 2.14 -1.89
N LEU A 10 4.14 1.71 -2.18
CA LEU A 10 3.91 0.43 -2.85
C LEU A 10 4.31 0.49 -4.32
N ALA A 11 4.09 1.63 -4.99
CA ALA A 11 4.59 1.86 -6.35
C ALA A 11 6.11 1.69 -6.42
N LEU A 12 6.84 2.27 -5.47
CA LEU A 12 8.28 2.13 -5.41
C LEU A 12 8.69 0.69 -5.08
N ASN A 13 8.12 0.09 -4.03
CA ASN A 13 8.56 -1.20 -3.52
C ASN A 13 8.20 -2.40 -4.42
N TYR A 14 7.08 -2.32 -5.16
CA TYR A 14 6.57 -3.44 -5.96
C TYR A 14 6.66 -3.23 -7.46
N ALA A 15 6.56 -1.98 -7.94
CA ALA A 15 6.69 -1.68 -9.36
C ALA A 15 8.03 -1.01 -9.71
N GLY A 16 8.85 -0.63 -8.72
CA GLY A 16 10.10 0.09 -8.96
C GLY A 16 9.89 1.51 -9.49
N LYS A 17 8.71 2.10 -9.30
CA LYS A 17 8.33 3.39 -9.90
C LYS A 17 8.17 4.47 -8.83
N TYR A 18 8.87 5.58 -9.02
CA TYR A 18 8.72 6.77 -8.17
C TYR A 18 7.62 7.66 -8.73
N LEU A 19 6.39 7.47 -8.23
CA LEU A 19 5.19 8.16 -8.73
C LEU A 19 4.53 8.98 -7.62
N PRO A 20 4.00 10.17 -7.93
CA PRO A 20 3.29 10.99 -6.96
C PRO A 20 1.96 10.35 -6.54
N LEU A 21 1.54 10.59 -5.30
CA LEU A 21 0.22 10.20 -4.84
C LEU A 21 -0.87 11.05 -5.49
N GLU A 22 -1.94 10.40 -5.92
CA GLU A 22 -3.12 11.05 -6.47
C GLU A 22 -4.42 10.31 -6.06
N VAL A 23 -5.56 10.94 -6.30
CA VAL A 23 -6.87 10.32 -6.10
C VAL A 23 -7.26 9.56 -7.36
N LEU A 24 -7.54 8.27 -7.19
CA LEU A 24 -7.98 7.36 -8.23
C LEU A 24 -9.38 6.82 -7.92
N HIS A 25 -9.99 6.14 -8.88
CA HIS A 25 -11.34 5.59 -8.75
C HIS A 25 -11.42 4.16 -9.30
N SER A 26 -12.19 3.31 -8.64
CA SER A 26 -12.59 1.98 -9.09
C SER A 26 -14.05 1.73 -8.75
N ALA A 27 -14.58 0.56 -9.12
CA ALA A 27 -15.94 0.16 -8.76
C ALA A 27 -16.19 0.12 -7.23
N ALA A 28 -15.14 -0.03 -6.41
CA ALA A 28 -15.25 -0.02 -4.94
C ALA A 28 -15.26 1.39 -4.34
N GLY A 29 -14.99 2.44 -5.14
CA GLY A 29 -14.96 3.83 -4.70
C GLY A 29 -13.64 4.53 -5.05
N HIS A 30 -13.45 5.72 -4.46
CA HIS A 30 -12.24 6.51 -4.64
C HIS A 30 -11.14 6.05 -3.67
N TYR A 31 -9.89 6.16 -4.05
CA TYR A 31 -8.76 5.77 -3.20
C TYR A 31 -7.54 6.63 -3.50
N ILE A 32 -6.56 6.60 -2.61
CA ILE A 32 -5.26 7.24 -2.83
C ILE A 32 -4.33 6.19 -3.41
N GLY A 33 -3.66 6.52 -4.51
CA GLY A 33 -2.81 5.60 -5.23
C GLY A 33 -1.81 6.32 -6.12
N THR A 34 -1.24 5.60 -7.07
CA THR A 34 -0.37 6.17 -8.11
C THR A 34 -0.81 5.69 -9.48
N ARG A 35 -0.56 6.50 -10.51
CA ARG A 35 -0.79 6.16 -11.90
C ARG A 35 0.40 6.58 -12.77
N ASP A 36 0.59 5.86 -13.86
CA ASP A 36 1.47 6.24 -14.96
C ASP A 36 0.67 6.37 -16.27
N ALA A 37 1.38 6.51 -17.39
CA ALA A 37 0.74 6.63 -18.71
C ALA A 37 -0.11 5.42 -19.10
N SER A 38 0.14 4.25 -18.53
CA SER A 38 -0.58 3.00 -18.81
C SER A 38 -1.77 2.78 -17.87
N GLY A 39 -1.82 3.48 -16.74
CA GLY A 39 -2.95 3.43 -15.80
C GLY A 39 -2.54 3.34 -14.33
N PRO A 40 -3.48 2.97 -13.44
CA PRO A 40 -3.19 2.78 -12.02
C PRO A 40 -2.09 1.77 -11.77
N VAL A 41 -1.06 2.15 -11.01
CA VAL A 41 0.10 1.31 -10.67
C VAL A 41 -0.04 0.70 -9.28
N SER A 42 -0.54 1.46 -8.32
CA SER A 42 -0.72 1.00 -6.95
C SER A 42 -1.93 1.64 -6.26
N ARG A 43 -2.51 0.92 -5.30
CA ARG A 43 -3.43 1.46 -4.31
C ARG A 43 -2.67 1.62 -2.99
N GLU A 44 -2.48 2.86 -2.57
CA GLU A 44 -1.65 3.22 -1.42
C GLU A 44 -2.48 3.37 -0.14
N SER A 45 -3.76 3.78 -0.24
CA SER A 45 -4.66 3.81 0.93
C SER A 45 -5.32 2.47 1.22
N ILE A 46 -5.52 2.18 2.51
CA ILE A 46 -6.42 1.11 2.96
C ILE A 46 -7.87 1.46 2.60
N GLU A 47 -8.23 2.73 2.79
CA GLU A 47 -9.59 3.24 2.67
C GLU A 47 -10.03 3.38 1.21
N TYR A 48 -11.32 3.09 1.00
CA TYR A 48 -12.10 3.64 -0.11
C TYR A 48 -12.98 4.78 0.42
N PHE A 49 -13.02 5.88 -0.34
CA PHE A 49 -13.80 7.06 -0.05
C PHE A 49 -15.04 7.11 -0.94
N ARG A 50 -16.14 7.60 -0.35
CA ARG A 50 -17.44 7.71 -1.04
C ARG A 50 -17.44 8.74 -2.17
N SER A 51 -16.50 9.69 -2.19
CA SER A 51 -16.39 10.71 -3.24
C SER A 51 -14.94 11.16 -3.45
N GLU A 52 -14.66 11.68 -4.64
CA GLU A 52 -13.35 12.23 -5.01
C GLU A 52 -12.92 13.35 -4.04
N ALA A 53 -13.85 14.26 -3.70
CA ALA A 53 -13.59 15.36 -2.79
C ALA A 53 -13.21 14.90 -1.37
N ALA A 54 -13.77 13.77 -0.91
CA ALA A 54 -13.39 13.17 0.37
C ALA A 54 -11.96 12.60 0.32
N ALA A 55 -11.62 11.87 -0.75
CA ALA A 55 -10.27 11.34 -0.96
C ALA A 55 -9.23 12.47 -1.09
N TRP A 56 -9.53 13.53 -1.85
CA TRP A 56 -8.64 14.69 -1.99
C TRP A 56 -8.37 15.38 -0.66
N ARG A 57 -9.41 15.53 0.17
CA ARG A 57 -9.28 16.12 1.50
C ARG A 57 -8.42 15.24 2.41
N ALA A 58 -8.62 13.92 2.36
CA ALA A 58 -7.81 12.96 3.09
C ALA A 58 -6.33 13.04 2.64
N LEU A 59 -6.06 12.98 1.33
CA LEU A 59 -4.71 13.11 0.76
C LEU A 59 -4.03 14.41 1.20
N LYS A 60 -4.73 15.54 1.10
CA LYS A 60 -4.20 16.86 1.48
C LYS A 60 -3.90 16.99 2.97
N ARG A 61 -4.70 16.35 3.83
CA ARG A 61 -4.60 16.47 5.30
C ARG A 61 -3.80 15.34 5.95
N GLY A 62 -3.43 14.30 5.20
CA GLY A 62 -2.86 13.07 5.77
C GLY A 62 -3.90 12.24 6.54
N GLY A 63 -5.20 12.41 6.25
CA GLY A 63 -6.31 11.71 6.91
C GLY A 63 -6.65 10.36 6.26
N TRP A 64 -5.63 9.57 5.95
CA TRP A 64 -5.74 8.25 5.31
C TRP A 64 -4.61 7.35 5.83
N SER A 65 -4.78 6.04 5.72
CA SER A 65 -3.85 5.05 6.24
C SER A 65 -3.13 4.34 5.11
N GLN A 66 -1.80 4.25 5.21
CA GLN A 66 -1.00 3.52 4.24
C GLN A 66 -1.32 2.02 4.29
N LEU A 67 -1.61 1.44 3.13
CA LEU A 67 -1.73 0.01 2.95
C LEU A 67 -0.35 -0.63 3.10
N THR A 68 -0.18 -1.42 4.16
CA THR A 68 0.99 -2.24 4.39
C THR A 68 0.67 -3.66 3.92
N ASN A 69 1.40 -4.15 2.91
CA ASN A 69 1.31 -5.56 2.57
C ASN A 69 2.19 -6.31 3.58
N SER A 70 1.61 -6.72 4.70
CA SER A 70 2.28 -7.50 5.73
C SER A 70 2.67 -8.87 5.14
N ARG A 71 3.87 -8.96 4.55
CA ARG A 71 4.59 -10.24 4.50
C ARG A 71 5.06 -10.55 5.92
N SER A 72 4.12 -10.97 6.77
CA SER A 72 4.46 -11.71 7.98
C SER A 72 5.08 -13.02 7.50
N THR A 73 6.38 -13.13 7.67
CA THR A 73 7.15 -14.37 7.66
C THR A 73 6.45 -15.44 8.49
N GLN A 74 5.68 -16.32 7.84
CA GLN A 74 5.38 -17.64 8.39
C GLN A 74 6.59 -18.52 8.07
N GLY A 75 7.52 -18.55 9.00
CA GLY A 75 8.78 -19.29 8.90
C GLY A 75 9.49 -19.35 10.24
N GLU A 76 8.74 -19.56 11.33
CA GLU A 76 9.33 -19.95 12.60
C GLU A 76 9.63 -21.45 12.54
N SER A 77 10.78 -21.77 11.93
CA SER A 77 11.39 -23.08 12.00
C SER A 77 12.06 -23.24 13.36
N THR A 78 11.32 -23.73 14.36
CA THR A 78 11.93 -24.39 15.51
C THR A 78 12.13 -25.86 15.19
N ASP A 79 13.24 -26.17 14.52
CA ASP A 79 13.86 -27.48 14.65
C ASP A 79 14.38 -27.59 16.09
N LYS A 80 13.64 -28.30 16.93
CA LYS A 80 14.19 -28.88 18.16
C LYS A 80 14.32 -30.38 17.92
N SER A 81 15.45 -30.76 17.33
CA SER A 81 16.41 -31.71 17.91
C SER A 81 15.84 -32.91 18.69
N LEU A 82 16.06 -34.09 18.07
CA LEU A 82 16.75 -35.26 18.61
C LEU A 82 16.10 -36.13 19.73
N SER A 83 16.17 -37.44 19.47
CA SER A 83 16.07 -38.63 20.36
C SER A 83 14.66 -38.97 20.87
N LEU A 84 14.16 -40.21 20.76
CA LEU A 84 14.83 -41.48 21.07
C LEU A 84 14.58 -42.57 20.03
N ALA A 85 15.68 -43.19 19.60
CA ALA A 85 15.70 -44.57 19.15
C ALA A 85 15.67 -45.51 20.37
N SER A 86 14.96 -46.62 20.20
CA SER A 86 15.28 -47.97 20.70
C SER A 86 15.72 -48.15 22.16
N SER A 87 14.85 -48.80 22.95
CA SER A 87 15.13 -50.09 23.62
C SER A 87 13.83 -50.72 24.08
#